data_AF-H5ZW32-F1
#
_entry.id   AF-H5ZW32-F1
#
_cell.length_a   1.000
_cell.length_b   1.000
_cell.length_c   1.000
_cell.angle_alpha   90.00
_cell.angle_beta   90.00
_cell.angle_gamma   90.00
#
_symmetry.space_group_name_H-M   'P 1'
#
loop_
_entity.id
_entity.type
_entity.pdbx_description
1 polymer ?
#
loop_
_entity_poly.entity_id
_entity_poly.type
_entity_poly.pdbx_seq_one_letter_code
_entity_poly.pdbx_strand_id
1 'polypeptide(L)' 'IHVIKSAILSFDEFAINKEGIEKILSMVPSEEEKLKIQEAQLANPDVPLGAAEQFLLTLAS' A
#
# COMPACT_ATOMS: atom_id res chain seq x y z
N ILE A 1 11.07 4.12 -0.42
CA ILE A 1 9.71 3.57 -0.21
C ILE A 1 9.21 3.75 1.24
N HIS A 2 10.09 3.76 2.27
CA HIS A 2 9.73 4.16 3.64
C HIS A 2 9.20 5.61 3.79
N VAL A 3 9.45 6.46 2.79
CA VAL A 3 9.09 7.88 2.80
C VAL A 3 7.58 8.11 2.77
N ILE A 4 6.80 7.25 2.11
CA ILE A 4 5.35 7.47 1.94
C ILE A 4 4.60 7.24 3.26
N LYS A 5 4.88 6.12 3.94
CA LYS A 5 4.30 5.85 5.27
C LYS A 5 4.68 6.92 6.28
N SER A 6 5.98 7.30 6.32
CA SER A 6 6.44 8.37 7.19
C SER A 6 5.84 9.71 6.85
N ALA A 7 5.77 10.12 5.58
CA ALA A 7 5.17 11.40 5.16
C ALA A 7 3.66 11.49 5.46
N ILE A 8 2.95 10.36 5.38
CA ILE A 8 1.53 10.28 5.76
C ILE A 8 1.37 10.35 7.29
N LEU A 9 2.19 9.62 8.05
CA LEU A 9 2.16 9.63 9.52
C LEU A 9 2.69 10.94 10.12
N SER A 10 3.62 11.61 9.45
CA SER A 10 4.26 12.86 9.89
C SER A 10 3.58 14.11 9.35
N PHE A 11 2.60 13.97 8.46
CA PHE A 11 1.88 15.08 7.81
C PHE A 11 2.85 16.13 7.21
N ASP A 12 3.83 15.67 6.43
CA ASP A 12 4.83 16.55 5.82
C ASP A 12 4.24 17.26 4.59
N GLU A 13 3.67 18.44 4.82
CA GLU A 13 3.04 19.32 3.81
C GLU A 13 3.96 19.69 2.62
N PHE A 14 5.28 19.63 2.81
CA PHE A 14 6.25 19.93 1.74
C PHE A 14 6.53 18.75 0.81
N ALA A 15 6.23 17.52 1.24
CA ALA A 15 6.45 16.30 0.46
C ALA A 15 5.18 15.82 -0.27
N ILE A 16 3.99 16.07 0.30
CA ILE A 16 2.72 15.64 -0.27
C ILE A 16 1.60 16.61 0.16
N ASN A 17 0.75 17.01 -0.77
CA ASN A 17 -0.38 17.90 -0.46
C ASN A 17 -1.56 17.12 0.16
N LYS A 18 -2.50 17.85 0.78
CA LYS A 18 -3.68 17.26 1.45
C LYS A 18 -4.46 16.28 0.56
N GLU A 19 -4.65 16.61 -0.73
CA GLU A 19 -5.37 15.74 -1.67
C GLU A 19 -4.61 14.42 -1.92
N GLY A 20 -3.28 14.48 -2.01
CA GLY A 20 -2.41 13.31 -2.12
C GLY A 20 -2.49 12.42 -0.89
N ILE A 21 -2.55 13.00 0.32
CA ILE A 21 -2.75 12.24 1.57
C ILE A 21 -4.11 11.54 1.55
N GLU A 22 -5.19 12.26 1.22
CA GLU A 22 -6.55 11.71 1.21
C GLU A 22 -6.70 10.56 0.20
N LYS A 23 -6.12 10.69 -1.00
CA LYS A 23 -6.10 9.60 -1.99
C LYS A 23 -5.36 8.38 -1.47
N ILE A 24 -4.19 8.54 -0.85
CA ILE A 24 -3.43 7.38 -0.34
C ILE A 24 -4.15 6.75 0.86
N LEU A 25 -4.75 7.54 1.75
CA LEU A 25 -5.59 7.04 2.84
C LEU A 25 -6.80 6.25 2.33
N SER A 26 -7.38 6.66 1.19
CA SER A 26 -8.47 5.91 0.55
C SER A 26 -8.03 4.60 -0.11
N MET A 27 -6.72 4.40 -0.30
CA MET A 27 -6.12 3.21 -0.91
C MET A 27 -5.55 2.23 0.12
N VAL A 28 -5.83 2.42 1.41
CA VAL A 28 -5.47 1.42 2.44
C VAL A 28 -6.26 0.14 2.14
N PRO A 29 -5.59 -0.99 1.84
CA PRO A 29 -6.29 -2.23 1.53
C PRO A 29 -7.04 -2.73 2.76
N SER A 30 -8.24 -3.25 2.54
CA SER A 30 -8.99 -4.00 3.53
C SER A 30 -8.28 -5.30 3.91
N GLU A 31 -8.60 -5.85 5.08
CA GLU A 31 -8.03 -7.13 5.53
C GLU A 31 -8.35 -8.28 4.55
N GLU A 32 -9.54 -8.28 3.94
CA GLU A 32 -9.89 -9.27 2.91
C GLU A 32 -9.03 -9.17 1.66
N GLU A 33 -8.70 -7.95 1.21
CA GLU A 33 -7.83 -7.74 0.05
C GLU A 33 -6.39 -8.20 0.36
N LYS A 34 -5.89 -7.93 1.56
CA LYS A 34 -4.58 -8.42 2.01
C LYS A 34 -4.53 -9.94 2.00
N LEU A 35 -5.57 -10.59 2.55
CA LEU A 35 -5.66 -12.05 2.59
C LEU A 35 -5.66 -12.65 1.18
N LYS A 36 -6.47 -12.11 0.26
CA LYS A 36 -6.50 -12.59 -1.14
C LYS A 36 -5.15 -12.48 -1.84
N ILE A 37 -4.44 -11.36 -1.64
CA ILE A 37 -3.10 -11.17 -2.23
C ILE A 37 -2.12 -12.20 -1.65
N GLN A 38 -2.15 -12.43 -0.34
CA GLN A 38 -1.30 -13.43 0.32
C GLN A 38 -1.62 -14.86 -0.12
N GLU A 39 -2.89 -15.21 -0.23
CA GLU A 39 -3.33 -16.53 -0.72
C GLU A 39 -2.91 -16.75 -2.18
N ALA A 40 -3.06 -15.75 -3.05
CA ALA A 40 -2.65 -15.83 -4.45
C ALA A 40 -1.14 -16.09 -4.57
N GLN A 41 -0.34 -15.46 -3.72
CA GLN A 41 1.11 -15.61 -3.69
C GLN A 41 1.54 -16.96 -3.09
N LEU A 42 0.82 -17.48 -2.10
CA LEU A 42 1.03 -18.82 -1.56
C LEU A 42 0.63 -19.91 -2.58
N ALA A 43 -0.42 -19.67 -3.35
CA ALA A 43 -0.88 -20.59 -4.39
C ALA A 43 0.05 -20.60 -5.60
N ASN A 44 0.72 -19.48 -5.91
CA ASN A 44 1.59 -19.32 -7.08
C ASN A 44 2.92 -18.63 -6.69
N PRO A 45 3.82 -19.30 -5.95
CA PRO A 45 5.05 -18.69 -5.44
C PRO A 45 6.03 -18.25 -6.54
N ASP A 46 5.94 -18.85 -7.73
CA ASP A 46 6.79 -18.51 -8.88
C ASP A 46 6.27 -17.28 -9.67
N VAL A 47 5.06 -16.80 -9.35
CA VAL A 47 4.43 -15.66 -10.01
C VAL A 47 4.57 -14.44 -9.11
N PRO A 48 5.31 -13.40 -9.53
CA PRO A 48 5.42 -12.18 -8.74
C PRO A 48 4.10 -11.41 -8.74
N LEU A 49 3.83 -10.71 -7.64
CA LEU A 49 2.71 -9.79 -7.55
C LEU A 49 2.82 -8.66 -8.57
N GLY A 50 1.67 -8.19 -9.04
CA GLY A 50 1.58 -6.98 -9.84
C GLY A 50 1.94 -5.73 -9.04
N ALA A 51 2.27 -4.65 -9.75
CA ALA A 51 2.65 -3.39 -9.12
C ALA A 51 1.58 -2.82 -8.16
N ALA A 52 0.29 -3.06 -8.46
CA ALA A 52 -0.82 -2.64 -7.61
C ALA A 52 -0.88 -3.45 -6.29
N GLU A 53 -0.74 -4.77 -6.36
CA GLU A 53 -0.77 -5.65 -5.18
C GLU A 53 0.45 -5.40 -4.28
N GLN A 54 1.62 -5.23 -4.90
CA GLN A 54 2.85 -4.83 -4.20
C GLN A 54 2.68 -3.48 -3.50
N PHE A 55 2.01 -2.51 -4.15
CA PHE A 55 1.71 -1.20 -3.58
C PHE A 55 0.75 -1.31 -2.38
N LEU A 56 -0.33 -2.08 -2.49
CA LEU A 56 -1.28 -2.32 -1.39
C LEU A 56 -0.59 -2.96 -0.18
N LEU A 57 0.24 -4.00 -0.37
CA LEU A 57 1.00 -4.61 0.74
C LEU A 57 2.02 -3.64 1.37
N THR A 58 2.59 -2.75 0.55
CA THR A 58 3.52 -1.71 1.04
C THR A 58 2.79 -0.66 1.89
N LEU A 59 1.54 -0.32 1.56
CA LEU A 59 0.70 0.58 2.38
C LEU A 59 0.29 -0.06 3.72
N ALA A 60 0.17 -1.39 3.75
CA ALA A 60 -0.22 -2.14 4.95
C ALA A 60 0.93 -2.39 5.95
N SER A 61 2.19 -2.28 5.50
CA SER A 61 3.41 -2.56 6.29
C SER A 61 3.83 -1.37 7.12
#